data_AF-A0A1W1CW19-F1
#
_entry.id   AF-A0A1W1CW19-F1
#
_cell.length_a   1.000
_cell.length_b   1.000
_cell.length_c   1.000
_cell.angle_alpha   90.00
_cell.angle_beta   90.00
_cell.angle_gamma   90.00
#
_symmetry.space_group_name_H-M   'P 1'
#
loop_
_entity.id
_entity.type
_entity.pdbx_description
1 polymer ?
#
loop_
_entity_poly.entity_id
_entity_poly.type
_entity_poly.pdbx_seq_one_letter_code
_entity_poly.pdbx_strand_id
1 'polypeptide(L)'
;MAKLNGVAKIIPNSQILINSLVLQEAKDSSEIENIITTHDELYRASVDISNISNETKEVQNYSKALLLGYNLVKDNELLLKKYIVAIQKELEQNDAGIRRQSGTVLKNEQTDEVIYTPPQEFELIDRLMSDLERYINEPNDIDPLINMAIIHYQFESIHPFYDGNGRTGRIINILYLILNDLLDIPILYLSRYIIKNKADYYRLLQEVRNVK
;
A
#
# COMPACT_ATOMS: atom_id res chain seq x y z
N MET A 1 7.41 8.56 15.39
CA MET A 1 5.94 8.51 15.23
C MET A 1 5.20 9.23 16.36
N ALA A 2 5.54 9.02 17.64
CA ALA A 2 4.85 9.66 18.79
C ALA A 2 4.60 11.19 18.66
N LYS A 3 5.57 11.96 18.13
CA LYS A 3 5.40 13.41 17.90
C LYS A 3 4.34 13.74 16.84
N LEU A 4 4.21 12.94 15.78
CA LEU A 4 3.22 13.15 14.70
C LEU A 4 1.79 12.96 15.24
N ASN A 5 1.55 11.88 16.00
CA ASN A 5 0.25 11.60 16.62
C ASN A 5 -0.14 12.71 17.60
N GLY A 6 0.82 13.17 18.42
CA GLY A 6 0.58 14.25 19.38
C GLY A 6 0.13 15.55 18.71
N VAL A 7 0.72 15.94 17.57
CA VAL A 7 0.33 17.15 16.84
C VAL A 7 -1.04 17.00 16.16
N ALA A 8 -1.35 15.83 15.62
CA ALA A 8 -2.62 15.58 14.94
C ALA A 8 -3.85 15.77 15.84
N LYS A 9 -3.76 15.42 17.13
CA LYS A 9 -4.85 15.57 18.11
C LYS A 9 -5.21 17.02 18.46
N ILE A 10 -4.36 17.99 18.11
CA ILE A 10 -4.50 19.40 18.51
C ILE A 10 -5.16 20.25 17.40
N ILE A 11 -5.30 19.71 16.18
CA ILE A 11 -5.71 20.49 15.02
C ILE A 11 -7.26 20.58 14.93
N PRO A 12 -7.85 21.78 14.99
CA PRO A 12 -9.27 21.96 14.73
C PRO A 12 -9.55 21.65 13.25
N ASN A 13 -10.46 20.71 13.00
CA ASN A 13 -10.82 20.15 11.67
C ASN A 13 -9.85 19.07 11.12
N SER A 14 -9.70 17.99 11.87
CA SER A 14 -8.91 16.80 11.50
C SER A 14 -9.29 16.19 10.15
N GLN A 15 -10.54 16.33 9.70
CA GLN A 15 -11.00 15.73 8.44
C GLN A 15 -10.33 16.35 7.20
N ILE A 16 -10.17 17.68 7.16
CA ILE A 16 -9.48 18.36 6.06
C ILE A 16 -8.03 17.93 6.00
N LEU A 17 -7.38 17.84 7.17
CA LEU A 17 -6.00 17.37 7.27
C LEU A 17 -5.88 15.92 6.77
N ILE A 18 -6.71 15.00 7.26
CA ILE A 18 -6.72 13.60 6.81
C ILE A 18 -6.85 13.53 5.29
N ASN A 19 -7.82 14.23 4.71
CA ASN A 19 -8.04 14.20 3.26
C ASN A 19 -6.82 14.73 2.48
N SER A 20 -6.21 15.82 2.93
CA SER A 20 -5.03 16.40 2.27
C SER A 20 -3.80 15.50 2.40
N LEU A 21 -3.57 14.95 3.59
CA LEU A 21 -2.41 14.09 3.85
C LEU A 21 -2.54 12.75 3.13
N VAL A 22 -3.71 12.10 3.20
CA VAL A 22 -3.98 10.86 2.45
C VAL A 22 -3.79 11.07 0.95
N LEU A 23 -4.23 12.21 0.41
CA LEU A 23 -4.07 12.53 -1.01
C LEU A 23 -2.60 12.71 -1.42
N GLN A 24 -1.76 13.26 -0.54
CA GLN A 24 -0.33 13.39 -0.80
C GLN A 24 0.39 12.05 -0.78
N GLU A 25 0.08 11.21 0.21
CA GLU A 25 0.59 9.84 0.23
C GLU A 25 0.13 9.08 -1.02
N ALA A 26 -1.13 9.23 -1.43
CA ALA A 26 -1.67 8.62 -2.64
C ALA A 26 -0.90 9.04 -3.90
N LYS A 27 -0.63 10.35 -4.05
CA LYS A 27 0.12 10.88 -5.19
C LYS A 27 1.54 10.28 -5.23
N ASP A 28 2.29 10.40 -4.14
CA ASP A 28 3.69 9.95 -4.11
C ASP A 28 3.80 8.41 -4.21
N SER A 29 2.83 7.68 -3.65
CA SER A 29 2.74 6.22 -3.76
C SER A 29 2.46 5.78 -5.20
N SER A 30 1.56 6.45 -5.91
CA SER A 30 1.24 6.15 -7.30
C SER A 30 2.38 6.52 -8.25
N GLU A 31 3.12 7.59 -7.97
CA GLU A 31 4.28 8.01 -8.78
C GLU A 31 5.42 6.96 -8.76
N ILE A 32 5.53 6.16 -7.68
CA ILE A 32 6.45 5.01 -7.63
C ILE A 32 6.11 3.98 -8.73
N GLU A 33 4.83 3.78 -9.03
CA GLU A 33 4.35 2.89 -10.11
C GLU A 33 4.22 3.63 -11.46
N ASN A 34 4.87 4.79 -11.62
CA ASN A 34 4.85 5.63 -12.82
C ASN A 34 3.47 6.21 -13.18
N ILE A 35 2.55 6.30 -12.21
CA ILE A 35 1.26 6.99 -12.35
C ILE A 35 1.44 8.43 -11.89
N ILE A 36 1.54 9.35 -12.85
CA ILE A 36 1.94 10.73 -12.61
C ILE A 36 0.73 11.66 -12.70
N THR A 37 0.53 12.47 -11.67
CA THR A 37 -0.48 13.54 -11.62
C THR A 37 0.08 14.75 -10.86
N THR A 38 -0.57 15.90 -10.97
CA THR A 38 -0.18 17.14 -10.31
C THR A 38 -1.14 17.53 -9.18
N HIS A 39 -0.67 18.35 -8.23
CA HIS A 39 -1.55 18.92 -7.19
C HIS A 39 -2.71 19.71 -7.78
N ASP A 40 -2.46 20.44 -8.87
CA ASP A 40 -3.48 21.23 -9.56
C ASP A 40 -4.56 20.33 -10.17
N GLU A 41 -4.19 19.21 -10.78
CA GLU A 41 -5.15 18.23 -11.31
C GLU A 41 -5.97 17.58 -10.19
N LEU A 42 -5.32 17.18 -9.10
CA LEU A 42 -6.01 16.59 -7.95
C LEU A 42 -6.97 17.59 -7.29
N TYR A 43 -6.59 18.86 -7.19
CA TYR A 43 -7.45 19.92 -6.67
C TYR A 43 -8.62 20.21 -7.61
N ARG A 44 -8.37 20.32 -8.92
CA ARG A 44 -9.44 20.46 -9.92
C ARG A 44 -10.43 19.31 -9.84
N ALA A 45 -9.93 18.08 -9.72
CA ALA A 45 -10.75 16.87 -9.60
C ALA A 45 -11.62 16.83 -8.32
N SER A 46 -11.30 17.64 -7.30
CA SER A 46 -12.13 17.77 -6.08
C SER A 46 -13.31 18.73 -6.25
N VAL A 47 -13.27 19.61 -7.26
CA VAL A 47 -14.29 20.63 -7.54
C VAL A 47 -15.11 20.28 -8.78
N ASP A 48 -14.49 19.70 -9.80
CA ASP A 48 -15.11 19.32 -11.07
C ASP A 48 -14.66 17.92 -11.49
N ILE A 49 -15.64 17.03 -11.69
CA ILE A 49 -15.41 15.63 -12.06
C ILE A 49 -15.34 15.45 -13.58
N SER A 50 -15.74 16.48 -14.35
CA SER A 50 -15.65 16.45 -15.80
C SER A 50 -14.20 16.60 -16.26
N ASN A 51 -13.77 15.75 -17.22
CA ASN A 51 -12.43 15.74 -17.80
C ASN A 51 -11.25 15.46 -16.84
N ILE A 52 -11.42 14.55 -15.86
CA ILE A 52 -10.29 14.05 -15.05
C ILE A 52 -9.50 12.98 -15.82
N SER A 53 -8.17 13.09 -15.81
CA SER A 53 -7.24 12.09 -16.38
C SER A 53 -7.36 10.72 -15.68
N ASN A 54 -6.94 9.64 -16.33
CA ASN A 54 -7.00 8.31 -15.70
C ASN A 54 -6.03 8.20 -14.52
N GLU A 55 -4.83 8.79 -14.63
CA GLU A 55 -3.82 8.84 -13.58
C GLU A 55 -4.35 9.55 -12.33
N THR A 56 -5.08 10.65 -12.53
CA THR A 56 -5.70 11.40 -11.44
C THR A 56 -6.81 10.58 -10.76
N LYS A 57 -7.60 9.81 -11.52
CA LYS A 57 -8.59 8.88 -10.96
C LYS A 57 -7.92 7.77 -10.16
N GLU A 58 -6.81 7.21 -10.65
CA GLU A 58 -6.06 6.18 -9.93
C GLU A 58 -5.51 6.68 -8.60
N VAL A 59 -5.00 7.92 -8.54
CA VAL A 59 -4.59 8.54 -7.28
C VAL A 59 -5.78 8.75 -6.34
N GLN A 60 -6.95 9.14 -6.85
CA GLN A 60 -8.16 9.23 -6.03
C GLN A 60 -8.61 7.86 -5.52
N ASN A 61 -8.50 6.80 -6.32
CA ASN A 61 -8.85 5.45 -5.91
C ASN A 61 -7.90 4.92 -4.82
N TYR A 62 -6.61 5.25 -4.90
CA TYR A 62 -5.67 4.96 -3.80
C TYR A 62 -6.13 5.61 -2.48
N SER A 63 -6.49 6.89 -2.52
CA SER A 63 -7.00 7.61 -1.34
C SER A 63 -8.24 6.93 -0.75
N LYS A 64 -9.20 6.55 -1.60
CA LYS A 64 -10.40 5.80 -1.18
C LYS A 64 -10.05 4.43 -0.60
N ALA A 65 -9.13 3.70 -1.22
CA ALA A 65 -8.69 2.38 -0.76
C ALA A 65 -8.01 2.44 0.62
N LEU A 66 -7.17 3.46 0.85
CA LEU A 66 -6.54 3.69 2.16
C LEU A 66 -7.59 4.03 3.23
N LEU A 67 -8.56 4.89 2.92
CA LEU A 67 -9.65 5.24 3.84
C LEU A 67 -10.58 4.05 4.13
N LEU A 68 -10.89 3.24 3.11
CA LEU A 68 -11.63 1.98 3.25
C LEU A 68 -10.90 1.04 4.22
N GLY A 69 -9.61 0.80 3.97
CA GLY A 69 -8.77 -0.05 4.82
C GLY A 69 -8.67 0.47 6.26
N TYR A 70 -8.52 1.79 6.43
CA TYR A 70 -8.48 2.42 7.74
C TYR A 70 -9.76 2.17 8.54
N ASN A 71 -10.93 2.37 7.92
CA ASN A 71 -12.21 2.10 8.59
C ASN A 71 -12.36 0.62 8.94
N LEU A 72 -12.03 -0.29 8.02
CA LEU A 72 -12.09 -1.74 8.26
C LEU A 72 -11.20 -2.18 9.43
N VAL A 73 -9.95 -1.71 9.49
CA VAL A 73 -9.03 -2.03 10.59
C VAL A 73 -9.49 -1.43 11.90
N LYS A 74 -9.96 -0.17 11.89
CA LYS A 74 -10.41 0.52 13.10
C LYS A 74 -11.66 -0.11 13.71
N ASP A 75 -12.61 -0.54 12.88
CA ASP A 75 -13.89 -1.10 13.33
C ASP A 75 -13.77 -2.55 13.82
N ASN A 76 -12.73 -3.28 13.37
CA ASN A 76 -12.59 -4.71 13.64
C ASN A 76 -11.34 -5.06 14.46
N GLU A 77 -10.44 -4.10 14.67
CA GLU A 77 -9.14 -4.27 15.35
C GLU A 77 -8.29 -5.41 14.74
N LEU A 78 -8.45 -5.64 13.43
CA LEU A 78 -7.80 -6.70 12.68
C LEU A 78 -7.54 -6.26 11.23
N LEU A 79 -6.42 -6.69 10.66
CA LEU A 79 -6.12 -6.54 9.24
C LEU A 79 -6.16 -7.90 8.54
N LEU A 80 -7.31 -8.21 7.94
CA LEU A 80 -7.59 -9.52 7.34
C LEU A 80 -7.26 -9.56 5.84
N LYS A 81 -6.93 -10.73 5.30
CA LYS A 81 -6.76 -11.05 3.87
C LYS A 81 -7.93 -10.53 3.05
N LYS A 82 -9.17 -10.72 3.53
CA LYS A 82 -10.37 -10.20 2.85
C LYS A 82 -10.40 -8.66 2.77
N TYR A 83 -9.82 -7.96 3.74
CA TYR A 83 -9.68 -6.49 3.71
C TYR A 83 -8.61 -6.08 2.71
N ILE A 84 -7.48 -6.78 2.66
CA ILE A 84 -6.43 -6.55 1.66
C ILE A 84 -6.99 -6.71 0.23
N VAL A 85 -7.80 -7.75 -0.02
CA VAL A 85 -8.49 -7.94 -1.31
C VAL A 85 -9.49 -6.81 -1.59
N ALA A 86 -10.26 -6.38 -0.59
CA ALA A 86 -11.20 -5.26 -0.75
C ALA A 86 -10.51 -3.93 -1.04
N ILE A 87 -9.36 -3.67 -0.40
CA ILE A 87 -8.50 -2.50 -0.64
C ILE A 87 -7.98 -2.53 -2.07
N GLN A 88 -7.43 -3.66 -2.53
CA GLN A 88 -6.92 -3.76 -3.90
C GLN A 88 -8.05 -3.60 -4.94
N LYS A 89 -9.24 -4.14 -4.65
CA LYS A 89 -10.44 -3.95 -5.49
C LYS A 89 -10.83 -2.47 -5.61
N GLU A 90 -10.85 -1.73 -4.49
CA GLU A 90 -11.14 -0.30 -4.50
C GLU A 90 -10.03 0.50 -5.20
N LEU A 91 -8.78 0.10 -5.03
CA LEU A 91 -7.62 0.73 -5.65
C LEU A 91 -7.66 0.61 -7.18
N GLU A 92 -7.79 -0.62 -7.70
CA GLU A 92 -7.70 -0.91 -9.14
C GLU A 92 -9.06 -0.90 -9.85
N GLN A 93 -10.16 -0.71 -9.10
CA GLN A 93 -11.53 -0.76 -9.62
C GLN A 93 -11.83 -2.03 -10.43
N ASN A 94 -11.29 -3.17 -9.97
CA ASN A 94 -11.53 -4.49 -10.55
C ASN A 94 -11.78 -5.55 -9.47
N ASP A 95 -12.41 -6.66 -9.85
CA ASP A 95 -12.80 -7.73 -8.91
C ASP A 95 -12.09 -9.06 -9.20
N ALA A 96 -10.86 -9.00 -9.74
CA ALA A 96 -10.12 -10.20 -10.09
C ALA A 96 -9.69 -11.01 -8.84
N GLY A 97 -9.52 -10.33 -7.71
CA GLY A 97 -9.05 -10.93 -6.46
C GLY A 97 -7.64 -11.49 -6.56
N ILE A 98 -7.32 -12.47 -5.71
CA ILE A 98 -6.03 -13.19 -5.75
C ILE A 98 -5.89 -13.88 -7.11
N ARG A 99 -4.76 -13.65 -7.79
CA ARG A 99 -4.52 -14.16 -9.14
C ARG A 99 -4.53 -15.68 -9.19
N ARG A 100 -5.13 -16.21 -10.26
CA ARG A 100 -5.27 -17.65 -10.50
C ARG A 100 -4.40 -18.16 -11.64
N GLN A 101 -4.03 -17.29 -12.58
CA GLN A 101 -3.20 -17.64 -13.72
C GLN A 101 -1.73 -17.43 -13.38
N SER A 102 -0.90 -18.40 -13.77
CA SER A 102 0.56 -18.28 -13.79
C SER A 102 1.02 -17.31 -14.87
N GLY A 103 2.28 -16.86 -14.79
CA GLY A 103 2.94 -16.03 -15.77
C GLY A 103 3.34 -14.65 -15.26
N THR A 104 2.92 -14.28 -14.04
CA THR A 104 3.34 -13.03 -13.41
C THR A 104 4.83 -13.09 -13.07
N VAL A 105 5.60 -12.15 -13.60
CA VAL A 105 7.03 -11.96 -13.35
C VAL A 105 7.31 -10.49 -13.10
N LEU A 106 8.26 -10.20 -12.21
CA LEU A 106 8.77 -8.84 -12.03
C LEU A 106 9.96 -8.65 -12.95
N LYS A 107 9.88 -7.66 -13.81
CA LYS A 107 10.88 -7.38 -14.82
C LYS A 107 11.58 -6.06 -14.58
N ASN A 108 12.81 -5.95 -15.09
CA ASN A 108 13.48 -4.68 -15.22
C ASN A 108 12.84 -3.89 -16.37
N GLU A 109 12.38 -2.67 -16.10
CA GLU A 109 11.73 -1.82 -17.10
C GLU A 109 12.64 -1.47 -18.30
N GLN A 110 13.96 -1.45 -18.11
CA GLN A 110 14.92 -1.07 -19.16
C GLN A 110 15.42 -2.27 -19.98
N THR A 111 15.61 -3.43 -19.37
CA THR A 111 16.21 -4.61 -20.01
C THR A 111 15.21 -5.71 -20.37
N ASP A 112 13.97 -5.62 -19.87
CA ASP A 112 12.94 -6.67 -19.92
C ASP A 112 13.37 -8.00 -19.25
N GLU A 113 14.50 -8.00 -18.54
CA GLU A 113 15.01 -9.16 -17.80
C GLU A 113 14.09 -9.49 -16.62
N VAL A 114 13.80 -10.78 -16.42
CA VAL A 114 13.05 -11.25 -15.25
C VAL A 114 13.95 -11.14 -14.02
N ILE A 115 13.62 -10.20 -13.14
CA ILE A 115 14.34 -9.99 -11.88
C ILE A 115 13.85 -10.98 -10.82
N TYR A 116 12.54 -11.26 -10.81
CA TYR A 116 11.94 -12.13 -9.82
C TYR A 116 10.68 -12.81 -10.34
N THR A 117 10.52 -14.09 -10.01
CA THR A 117 9.30 -14.86 -10.29
C THR A 117 8.60 -15.14 -8.96
N PRO A 118 7.47 -14.47 -8.66
CA PRO A 118 6.69 -14.75 -7.46
C PRO A 118 6.08 -16.16 -7.49
N PRO A 119 5.49 -16.66 -6.38
CA PRO A 119 4.75 -17.91 -6.37
C PRO A 119 3.70 -17.99 -7.50
N GLN A 120 3.64 -19.07 -8.27
CA GLN A 120 2.78 -19.11 -9.46
C GLN A 120 1.42 -19.78 -9.21
N GLU A 121 1.38 -20.75 -8.31
CA GLU A 121 0.18 -21.54 -8.03
C GLU A 121 -0.80 -20.81 -7.10
N PHE A 122 -2.08 -20.77 -7.48
CA PHE A 122 -3.13 -20.09 -6.71
C PHE A 122 -3.17 -20.56 -5.25
N GLU A 123 -3.15 -21.88 -5.02
CA GLU A 123 -3.22 -22.48 -3.70
C GLU A 123 -2.04 -22.07 -2.82
N LEU A 124 -0.86 -21.89 -3.43
CA LEU A 124 0.33 -21.42 -2.72
C LEU A 124 0.19 -19.94 -2.35
N ILE A 125 -0.29 -19.10 -3.27
CA ILE A 125 -0.50 -17.67 -3.03
C ILE A 125 -1.56 -17.46 -1.94
N ASP A 126 -2.70 -18.16 -2.01
CA ASP A 126 -3.77 -18.04 -1.02
C ASP A 126 -3.32 -18.50 0.37
N ARG A 127 -2.54 -19.58 0.44
CA ARG A 127 -1.92 -20.04 1.70
C ARG A 127 -0.96 -18.99 2.26
N LEU A 128 -0.04 -18.47 1.45
CA LEU A 128 0.93 -17.46 1.90
C LEU A 128 0.26 -16.16 2.33
N MET A 129 -0.83 -15.75 1.68
CA MET A 129 -1.64 -14.61 2.11
C MET A 129 -2.35 -14.87 3.44
N SER A 130 -2.76 -16.11 3.69
CA SER A 130 -3.37 -16.51 4.97
C SER A 130 -2.33 -16.61 6.09
N ASP A 131 -1.10 -17.05 5.78
CA ASP A 131 0.03 -17.03 6.70
C ASP A 131 0.46 -15.58 7.03
N LEU A 132 0.44 -14.68 6.04
CA LEU A 132 0.72 -13.27 6.24
C LEU A 132 -0.36 -12.59 7.10
N GLU A 133 -1.64 -12.86 6.86
CA GLU A 133 -2.74 -12.40 7.73
C GLU A 133 -2.49 -12.83 9.18
N ARG A 134 -2.12 -14.10 9.39
CA ARG A 134 -1.84 -14.60 10.73
C ARG A 134 -0.68 -13.84 11.38
N TYR A 135 0.44 -13.68 10.66
CA TYR A 135 1.61 -12.95 11.15
C TYR A 135 1.31 -11.50 11.50
N ILE A 136 0.45 -10.83 10.72
CA ILE A 136 0.03 -9.44 10.95
C ILE A 136 -0.74 -9.30 12.27
N ASN A 137 -1.60 -10.26 12.60
CA ASN A 137 -2.54 -10.14 13.72
C ASN A 137 -2.10 -10.89 14.98
N GLU A 138 -1.11 -11.78 14.90
CA GLU A 138 -0.58 -12.50 16.07
C GLU A 138 0.52 -11.68 16.78
N PRO A 139 0.46 -11.55 18.12
CA PRO A 139 1.47 -10.84 18.88
C PRO A 139 2.82 -11.57 18.82
N ASN A 140 3.90 -10.80 18.77
CA ASN A 140 5.27 -11.30 18.82
C ASN A 140 6.20 -10.26 19.48
N ASP A 141 7.44 -10.66 19.79
CA ASP A 141 8.41 -9.83 20.52
C ASP A 141 9.24 -8.89 19.63
N ILE A 142 8.88 -8.76 18.34
CA ILE A 142 9.60 -7.92 17.37
C ILE A 142 8.99 -6.51 17.38
N ASP A 143 9.85 -5.47 17.30
CA ASP A 143 9.40 -4.08 17.19
C ASP A 143 8.43 -3.90 15.99
N PRO A 144 7.28 -3.22 16.17
CA PRO A 144 6.30 -3.05 15.09
C PRO A 144 6.86 -2.40 13.82
N LEU A 145 7.88 -1.54 13.90
CA LEU A 145 8.49 -0.97 12.69
C LEU A 145 9.30 -2.01 11.91
N ILE A 146 9.92 -2.96 12.61
CA ILE A 146 10.62 -4.09 12.00
C ILE A 146 9.59 -5.05 11.39
N ASN A 147 8.51 -5.37 12.12
CA ASN A 147 7.42 -6.19 11.59
C ASN A 147 6.79 -5.56 10.33
N MET A 148 6.56 -4.25 10.32
CA MET A 148 6.05 -3.54 9.14
C MET A 148 6.97 -3.77 7.92
N ALA A 149 8.29 -3.68 8.09
CA ALA A 149 9.24 -3.94 7.00
C ALA A 149 9.21 -5.40 6.52
N ILE A 150 9.07 -6.36 7.44
CA ILE A 150 8.93 -7.79 7.13
C ILE A 150 7.62 -8.05 6.36
N ILE A 151 6.50 -7.51 6.86
CA ILE A 151 5.18 -7.61 6.23
C ILE A 151 5.21 -7.05 4.82
N HIS A 152 5.79 -5.86 4.65
CA HIS A 152 5.93 -5.21 3.34
C HIS A 152 6.70 -6.09 2.37
N TYR A 153 7.88 -6.54 2.77
CA TYR A 153 8.72 -7.44 1.97
C TYR A 153 7.98 -8.74 1.60
N GLN A 154 7.30 -9.35 2.57
CA GLN A 154 6.59 -10.61 2.37
C GLN A 154 5.43 -10.43 1.38
N PHE A 155 4.63 -9.37 1.53
CA PHE A 155 3.53 -9.07 0.62
C PHE A 155 4.03 -8.82 -0.82
N GLU A 156 5.06 -7.99 -0.99
CA GLU A 156 5.67 -7.71 -2.29
C GLU A 156 6.25 -8.96 -2.97
N SER A 157 6.73 -9.93 -2.16
CA SER A 157 7.29 -11.20 -2.66
C SER A 157 6.23 -12.25 -2.97
N ILE A 158 5.11 -12.27 -2.24
CA ILE A 158 3.94 -13.08 -2.61
C ILE A 158 3.35 -12.58 -3.93
N HIS A 159 3.29 -11.25 -4.09
CA HIS A 159 2.75 -10.56 -5.27
C HIS A 159 1.39 -11.15 -5.70
N PRO A 160 0.35 -11.06 -4.83
CA PRO A 160 -0.87 -11.86 -4.96
C PRO A 160 -1.84 -11.39 -6.04
N PHE A 161 -1.70 -10.18 -6.58
CA PHE A 161 -2.63 -9.59 -7.54
C PHE A 161 -2.01 -9.46 -8.93
N TYR A 162 -2.84 -9.32 -9.96
CA TYR A 162 -2.36 -9.01 -11.32
C TYR A 162 -1.82 -7.59 -11.45
N ASP A 163 -2.37 -6.65 -10.67
CA ASP A 163 -1.95 -5.26 -10.62
C ASP A 163 -2.22 -4.68 -9.22
N GLY A 164 -1.58 -3.56 -8.88
CA GLY A 164 -1.79 -2.84 -7.64
C GLY A 164 -1.02 -3.35 -6.45
N ASN A 165 -0.11 -4.32 -6.63
CA ASN A 165 0.68 -4.91 -5.53
C ASN A 165 1.49 -3.84 -4.79
N GLY A 166 2.34 -3.07 -5.48
CA GLY A 166 3.15 -2.03 -4.85
C GLY A 166 2.35 -1.03 -4.02
N ARG A 167 1.27 -0.52 -4.61
CA ARG A 167 0.35 0.44 -3.98
C ARG A 167 -0.37 -0.17 -2.78
N THR A 168 -0.88 -1.41 -2.91
CA THR A 168 -1.55 -2.14 -1.83
C THR A 168 -0.60 -2.45 -0.67
N GLY A 169 0.65 -2.86 -0.95
CA GLY A 169 1.68 -3.10 0.07
C GLY A 169 1.97 -1.84 0.90
N ARG A 170 2.07 -0.68 0.24
CA ARG A 170 2.24 0.61 0.94
C ARG A 170 1.03 1.00 1.79
N ILE A 171 -0.20 0.69 1.35
CA ILE A 171 -1.40 0.84 2.19
C ILE A 171 -1.31 -0.05 3.44
N ILE A 172 -0.95 -1.33 3.26
CA ILE A 172 -0.79 -2.29 4.37
C ILE A 172 0.18 -1.76 5.44
N ASN A 173 1.29 -1.12 5.04
CA ASN A 173 2.22 -0.53 6.00
C ASN A 173 1.56 0.50 6.91
N ILE A 174 0.78 1.42 6.34
CA ILE A 174 0.08 2.45 7.11
C ILE A 174 -0.96 1.81 8.03
N LEU A 175 -1.73 0.84 7.52
CA LEU A 175 -2.75 0.14 8.29
C LEU A 175 -2.15 -0.68 9.44
N TYR A 176 -1.00 -1.32 9.25
CA TYR A 176 -0.32 -2.07 10.29
C TYR A 176 0.16 -1.17 11.43
N LEU A 177 0.66 0.03 11.11
CA LEU A 177 1.02 1.02 12.13
C LEU A 177 -0.20 1.53 12.91
N ILE A 178 -1.36 1.62 12.27
CA ILE A 178 -2.62 1.97 12.93
C ILE A 178 -3.08 0.82 13.84
N LEU A 179 -3.03 -0.42 13.35
CA LEU A 179 -3.39 -1.63 14.11
C LEU A 179 -2.59 -1.78 15.40
N ASN A 180 -1.35 -1.31 15.43
CA ASN A 180 -0.45 -1.39 16.60
C ASN A 180 -0.41 -0.11 17.44
N ASP A 181 -1.35 0.83 17.23
CA ASP A 181 -1.44 2.12 17.93
C ASP A 181 -0.21 3.06 17.74
N LEU A 182 0.60 2.83 16.70
CA LEU A 182 1.70 3.73 16.32
C LEU A 182 1.19 4.96 15.56
N LEU A 183 -0.01 4.89 14.98
CA LEU A 183 -0.71 5.99 14.30
C LEU A 183 -2.20 5.97 14.65
N ASP A 184 -2.78 7.10 15.04
CA ASP A 184 -4.24 7.17 15.27
C ASP A 184 -5.05 7.30 13.95
N ILE A 185 -4.42 7.85 12.91
CA ILE A 185 -5.01 8.18 11.61
C ILE A 185 -3.96 8.02 10.49
N PRO A 186 -4.37 7.77 9.22
CA PRO A 186 -3.46 7.47 8.11
C PRO A 186 -2.78 8.73 7.55
N ILE A 187 -1.95 9.38 8.36
CA ILE A 187 -1.32 10.68 8.05
C ILE A 187 0.18 10.59 7.76
N LEU A 188 0.74 9.38 7.72
CA LEU A 188 2.16 9.17 7.49
C LEU A 188 2.49 9.27 6.00
N TYR A 189 3.45 10.13 5.67
CA TYR A 189 4.01 10.31 4.32
C TYR A 189 5.18 9.38 4.05
N LEU A 190 4.91 8.08 4.04
CA LEU A 190 5.95 7.07 3.85
C LEU A 190 6.48 7.09 2.41
N SER A 191 5.59 7.22 1.42
CA SER A 191 5.96 7.16 0.00
C SER A 191 6.88 8.30 -0.42
N ARG A 192 6.81 9.45 0.26
CA ARG A 192 7.74 10.58 0.02
C ARG A 192 9.20 10.23 0.24
N TYR A 193 9.50 9.35 1.21
CA TYR A 193 10.87 8.86 1.40
C TYR A 193 11.23 7.82 0.34
N ILE A 194 10.30 6.89 0.06
CA ILE A 194 10.51 5.81 -0.91
C ILE A 194 10.81 6.38 -2.29
N ILE A 195 10.03 7.36 -2.76
CA ILE A 195 10.22 7.94 -4.10
C ILE A 195 11.57 8.64 -4.25
N LYS A 196 12.03 9.35 -3.21
CA LYS A 196 13.36 9.98 -3.18
C LYS A 196 14.51 8.97 -3.26
N ASN A 197 14.25 7.73 -2.85
CA ASN A 197 15.20 6.64 -2.78
C ASN A 197 14.73 5.43 -3.61
N LYS A 198 13.97 5.65 -4.71
CA LYS A 198 13.29 4.59 -5.47
C LYS A 198 14.24 3.47 -5.90
N ALA A 199 15.44 3.83 -6.36
CA ALA A 199 16.46 2.87 -6.77
C ALA A 199 16.93 1.98 -5.60
N ASP A 200 17.22 2.58 -4.44
CA ASP A 200 17.64 1.83 -3.25
C ASP A 200 16.51 0.97 -2.69
N TYR A 201 15.28 1.46 -2.71
CA TYR A 201 14.10 0.71 -2.29
C TYR A 201 13.96 -0.61 -3.05
N TYR A 202 14.01 -0.57 -4.39
CA TYR A 202 13.95 -1.80 -5.19
C TYR A 202 15.21 -2.65 -5.03
N ARG A 203 16.41 -2.04 -5.00
CA ARG A 203 17.67 -2.78 -4.77
C ARG A 203 17.63 -3.58 -3.48
N LEU A 204 17.23 -2.96 -2.37
CA LEU A 204 17.17 -3.60 -1.05
C LEU A 204 16.10 -4.70 -0.99
N LEU A 205 14.93 -4.51 -1.63
CA LEU A 205 13.93 -5.58 -1.76
C LEU A 205 14.50 -6.81 -2.48
N GLN A 206 15.32 -6.60 -3.52
CA GLN A 206 15.94 -7.71 -4.25
C GLN A 206 17.09 -8.34 -3.49
N GLU A 207 17.88 -7.57 -2.73
CA GLU A 207 18.96 -8.12 -1.91
C GLU A 207 18.46 -9.16 -0.91
N VAL A 208 17.31 -8.92 -0.26
CA VAL A 208 16.70 -9.88 0.68
C VAL A 208 16.25 -11.16 -0.03
N ARG A 209 15.74 -11.09 -1.26
CA ARG A 209 15.33 -12.26 -2.06
C ARG A 209 16.51 -13.13 -2.49
N ASN A 210 17.67 -12.53 -2.66
CA ASN A 210 18.87 -13.20 -3.16
C ASN A 210 19.68 -13.91 -2.05
N VAL A 211 19.35 -13.67 -0.77
CA VAL A 211 19.95 -14.42 0.34
C VAL A 211 19.42 -15.85 0.30
N LYS A 212 20.29 -16.78 -0.12
CA LYS A 212 20.05 -18.23 -0.07
C LYS A 212 20.34 -18.80 1.31
#